data_AF-A0A916YCX6-F1
#
_entry.id   AF-A0A916YCX6-F1
#
_cell.length_a   1.000
_cell.length_b   1.000
_cell.length_c   1.000
_cell.angle_alpha   90.00
_cell.angle_beta   90.00
_cell.angle_gamma   90.00
#
_symmetry.space_group_name_H-M   'P 1'
#
loop_
_entity.id
_entity.type
_entity.pdbx_description
1 polymer ?
#
loop_
_entity_poly.entity_id
_entity_poly.type
_entity_poly.pdbx_seq_one_letter_code
_entity_poly.pdbx_strand_id
1 'polypeptide(L)'
;MLAPLKAGEPGVVHMAMARQERAMKKKAPRWGWIAGPLAAAAALALVFLPGGKDLPDGYVQGQLASALDTQLVSEGAADGTRVLLSFEDEAGRYCRAFSSGDTGGIACRDATGWKLEAGGDAGEAQATQYRQAGSDAGLMARAQDMASGPALDSEGERAARERGWLAR
;
A
#
# COMPACT_ATOMS: atom_id res chain seq x y z
N MET A 1 -72.09 35.95 -49.56
CA MET A 1 -71.72 37.37 -49.31
C MET A 1 -72.07 37.70 -47.87
N LEU A 2 -71.09 37.88 -46.98
CA LEU A 2 -71.09 38.89 -45.90
C LEU A 2 -69.73 38.89 -45.18
N ALA A 3 -69.44 40.03 -44.56
CA ALA A 3 -68.16 40.63 -44.19
C ALA A 3 -67.35 39.97 -43.04
N PRO A 4 -66.07 40.37 -42.86
CA PRO A 4 -65.20 39.93 -41.76
C PRO A 4 -65.32 40.79 -40.49
N LEU A 5 -65.16 40.17 -39.32
CA LEU A 5 -64.89 40.81 -38.01
C LEU A 5 -63.83 39.92 -37.32
N LYS A 6 -62.57 40.35 -37.09
CA LYS A 6 -62.01 41.42 -36.24
C LYS A 6 -61.48 40.85 -34.91
N ALA A 7 -60.40 41.48 -34.46
CA ALA A 7 -59.68 41.34 -33.19
C ALA A 7 -58.66 40.18 -33.20
N GLY A 8 -57.44 40.34 -32.68
CA GLY A 8 -56.87 41.38 -31.84
C GLY A 8 -55.83 40.68 -30.96
N GLU A 9 -54.58 41.13 -31.01
CA GLU A 9 -53.55 40.85 -30.00
C GLU A 9 -53.48 42.07 -29.07
N PRO A 10 -52.89 42.03 -27.85
CA PRO A 10 -51.97 41.02 -27.32
C PRO A 10 -52.20 40.60 -25.85
N GLY A 11 -51.64 39.46 -25.45
CA GLY A 11 -51.55 39.03 -24.05
C GLY A 11 -50.33 38.15 -23.83
N VAL A 12 -49.30 38.72 -23.22
CA VAL A 12 -48.04 38.06 -22.88
C VAL A 12 -48.27 37.02 -21.78
N VAL A 13 -47.79 35.78 -21.97
CA VAL A 13 -47.35 34.91 -20.87
C VAL A 13 -46.17 34.03 -21.28
N HIS A 14 -45.06 34.32 -20.60
CA HIS A 14 -44.01 33.43 -20.08
C HIS A 14 -43.66 32.12 -20.82
N MET A 15 -42.42 32.12 -21.29
CA MET A 15 -41.61 30.96 -21.65
C MET A 15 -41.44 30.01 -20.45
N ALA A 16 -42.40 29.10 -20.27
CA ALA A 16 -42.30 27.96 -19.36
C ALA A 16 -42.83 26.69 -20.06
N MET A 17 -42.21 26.34 -21.18
CA MET A 17 -42.42 25.06 -21.88
C MET A 17 -41.06 24.58 -22.41
N ALA A 18 -40.24 23.97 -21.55
CA ALA A 18 -39.14 23.05 -21.92
C ALA A 18 -38.34 22.59 -20.69
N ARG A 19 -39.01 22.15 -19.63
CA ARG A 19 -38.40 21.31 -18.59
C ARG A 19 -39.37 20.20 -18.28
N GLN A 20 -38.84 19.00 -18.07
CA GLN A 20 -39.51 17.69 -18.16
C GLN A 20 -39.40 17.13 -19.58
N GLU A 21 -38.92 15.89 -19.71
CA GLU A 21 -38.52 15.18 -20.95
C GLU A 21 -37.08 15.36 -21.48
N ARG A 22 -36.09 15.46 -20.59
CA ARG A 22 -34.71 15.00 -20.92
C ARG A 22 -34.32 13.79 -20.07
N ALA A 23 -35.24 12.83 -19.98
CA ALA A 23 -34.88 11.46 -19.65
C ALA A 23 -34.29 10.82 -20.92
N MET A 24 -33.08 10.30 -20.77
CA MET A 24 -32.50 9.25 -21.62
C MET A 24 -32.38 9.54 -23.12
N LYS A 25 -31.16 9.93 -23.56
CA LYS A 25 -30.53 9.50 -24.83
C LYS A 25 -29.13 10.11 -24.95
N LYS A 26 -28.21 9.72 -24.05
CA LYS A 26 -26.77 9.85 -24.34
C LYS A 26 -26.41 8.71 -25.30
N LYS A 27 -26.10 9.05 -26.55
CA LYS A 27 -25.68 8.10 -27.59
C LYS A 27 -24.35 7.48 -27.19
N ALA A 28 -24.36 6.20 -26.82
CA ALA A 28 -23.14 5.42 -26.64
C ALA A 28 -22.52 5.09 -28.02
N PRO A 29 -21.18 5.20 -28.18
CA PRO A 29 -20.52 4.85 -29.42
C PRO A 29 -20.62 3.34 -29.66
N ARG A 30 -21.09 3.00 -30.86
CA ARG A 30 -21.40 1.65 -31.31
C ARG A 30 -20.12 1.06 -31.90
N TRP A 31 -19.17 0.67 -31.06
CA TRP A 31 -18.03 -0.14 -31.54
C TRP A 31 -18.34 -1.60 -31.28
N GLY A 32 -18.81 -2.25 -32.34
CA GLY A 32 -19.28 -3.61 -32.33
C GLY A 32 -18.13 -4.62 -32.33
N TRP A 33 -18.29 -5.63 -31.48
CA TRP A 33 -18.14 -7.04 -31.83
C TRP A 33 -16.86 -7.44 -32.56
N ILE A 34 -15.78 -7.62 -31.78
CA ILE A 34 -14.84 -8.73 -31.99
C ILE A 34 -14.78 -9.50 -30.67
N ALA A 35 -15.20 -10.77 -30.73
CA ALA A 35 -15.25 -11.70 -29.62
C ALA A 35 -13.88 -12.35 -29.37
N GLY A 36 -13.54 -12.53 -28.10
CA GLY A 36 -12.42 -13.35 -27.63
C GLY A 36 -12.10 -13.05 -26.16
N PRO A 37 -12.33 -13.98 -25.20
CA PRO A 37 -12.37 -13.65 -23.77
C PRO A 37 -10.95 -13.51 -23.20
N LEU A 38 -10.48 -12.27 -23.11
CA LEU A 38 -9.31 -11.89 -22.28
C LEU A 38 -9.72 -10.73 -21.37
N ALA A 39 -10.70 -10.95 -20.52
CA ALA A 39 -11.12 -9.97 -19.52
C ALA A 39 -11.39 -10.64 -18.17
N ALA A 40 -10.34 -11.24 -17.60
CA ALA A 40 -10.29 -11.59 -16.19
C ALA A 40 -8.91 -11.22 -15.62
N ALA A 41 -8.47 -9.99 -15.84
CA ALA A 41 -7.26 -9.47 -15.21
C ALA A 41 -7.37 -7.93 -15.02
N ALA A 42 -8.43 -7.47 -14.36
CA ALA A 42 -8.54 -6.06 -13.98
C ALA A 42 -9.34 -5.84 -12.69
N ALA A 43 -9.32 -6.81 -11.77
CA ALA A 43 -9.99 -6.70 -10.47
C ALA A 43 -9.06 -6.94 -9.25
N LEU A 44 -7.74 -7.06 -9.45
CA LEU A 44 -6.78 -7.22 -8.35
C LEU A 44 -5.99 -5.94 -8.02
N ALA A 45 -6.16 -4.85 -8.78
CA ALA A 45 -5.40 -3.62 -8.54
C ALA A 45 -5.93 -2.77 -7.35
N LEU A 46 -7.09 -3.12 -6.77
CA LEU A 46 -7.64 -2.37 -5.63
C LEU A 46 -7.05 -2.77 -4.26
N VAL A 47 -6.22 -3.81 -4.20
CA VAL A 47 -5.48 -4.19 -2.96
C VAL A 47 -4.24 -3.31 -2.74
N PHE A 48 -3.77 -2.59 -3.77
CA PHE A 48 -2.65 -1.65 -3.67
C PHE A 48 -3.09 -0.20 -3.46
N LEU A 49 -4.28 0.06 -2.90
CA LEU A 49 -4.51 1.38 -2.31
C LEU A 49 -3.69 1.44 -1.02
N PRO A 50 -2.68 2.34 -0.90
CA PRO A 50 -2.11 2.68 0.40
C PRO A 50 -3.19 3.46 1.17
N GLY A 51 -4.19 2.72 1.67
CA GLY A 51 -5.14 3.20 2.65
C GLY A 51 -4.38 3.28 3.96
N GLY A 52 -3.60 4.35 4.11
CA GLY A 52 -2.99 4.74 5.37
C GLY A 52 -4.09 4.95 6.39
N LYS A 53 -4.43 3.89 7.10
CA LYS A 53 -4.98 4.02 8.44
C LYS A 53 -3.86 4.68 9.23
N ASP A 54 -4.10 5.80 9.90
CA ASP A 54 -3.13 6.36 10.83
C ASP A 54 -2.79 5.26 11.84
N LEU A 55 -1.60 4.66 11.67
CA LEU A 55 -1.12 3.63 12.57
C LEU A 55 -0.68 4.31 13.87
N PRO A 56 -0.81 3.63 15.02
CA PRO A 56 -0.28 4.16 16.27
C PRO A 56 1.22 4.48 16.18
N ASP A 57 1.70 5.34 17.06
CA ASP A 57 3.14 5.62 17.15
C ASP A 57 3.93 4.32 17.36
N GLY A 58 5.11 4.23 16.72
CA GLY A 58 5.98 3.06 16.77
C GLY A 58 5.67 1.99 15.72
N TYR A 59 4.65 2.16 14.88
CA TYR A 59 4.44 1.31 13.71
C TYR A 59 5.11 1.87 12.46
N VAL A 60 5.71 0.98 11.69
CA VAL A 60 6.30 1.25 10.39
C VAL A 60 5.19 1.47 9.37
N GLN A 61 5.34 2.49 8.52
CA GLN A 61 4.36 2.86 7.50
C GLN A 61 5.00 3.04 6.12
N GLY A 62 4.16 3.21 5.10
CA GLY A 62 4.57 3.59 3.75
C GLY A 62 5.54 2.60 3.11
N GLN A 63 6.59 3.15 2.49
CA GLN A 63 7.56 2.38 1.70
C GLN A 63 8.35 1.38 2.54
N LEU A 64 8.71 1.73 3.78
CA LEU A 64 9.41 0.81 4.67
C LEU A 64 8.50 -0.39 5.04
N ALA A 65 7.22 -0.15 5.32
CA ALA A 65 6.28 -1.24 5.59
C ALA A 65 6.15 -2.17 4.36
N SER A 66 6.03 -1.59 3.17
CA SER A 66 5.97 -2.36 1.91
C SER A 66 7.24 -3.18 1.68
N ALA A 67 8.42 -2.64 1.97
CA ALA A 67 9.68 -3.36 1.86
C ALA A 67 9.72 -4.54 2.83
N LEU A 68 9.35 -4.32 4.10
CA LEU A 68 9.24 -5.37 5.11
C LEU A 68 8.16 -6.41 4.79
N ASP A 69 7.15 -6.09 4.00
CA ASP A 69 6.15 -7.07 3.54
C ASP A 69 6.63 -7.92 2.36
N THR A 70 7.42 -7.36 1.44
CA THR A 70 7.60 -7.95 0.10
C THR A 70 9.01 -8.38 -0.21
N GLN A 71 10.00 -7.62 0.24
CA GLN A 71 11.41 -7.86 -0.07
C GLN A 71 11.89 -9.11 0.67
N LEU A 72 12.73 -9.93 0.06
CA LEU A 72 13.47 -11.01 0.70
C LEU A 72 14.89 -10.54 1.03
N VAL A 73 15.52 -11.12 2.05
CA VAL A 73 16.92 -10.82 2.41
C VAL A 73 17.85 -11.05 1.21
N SER A 74 17.58 -12.08 0.39
CA SER A 74 18.39 -12.40 -0.78
C SER A 74 18.35 -11.36 -1.90
N GLU A 75 17.35 -10.47 -1.91
CA GLU A 75 17.16 -9.48 -2.98
C GLU A 75 18.09 -8.26 -2.82
N GLY A 76 18.75 -8.10 -1.67
CA GLY A 76 19.65 -6.98 -1.43
C GLY A 76 18.90 -5.69 -1.10
N ALA A 77 19.44 -4.53 -1.46
CA ALA A 77 18.79 -3.24 -1.21
C ALA A 77 17.86 -2.86 -2.37
N ALA A 78 16.64 -2.41 -2.06
CA ALA A 78 15.63 -1.94 -2.99
C ALA A 78 14.98 -0.67 -2.45
N ASP A 79 14.83 0.34 -3.29
CA ASP A 79 14.26 1.64 -2.94
C ASP A 79 14.83 2.22 -1.64
N GLY A 80 16.16 2.15 -1.48
CA GLY A 80 16.87 2.67 -0.31
C GLY A 80 16.71 1.85 0.98
N THR A 81 15.95 0.76 0.97
CA THR A 81 15.77 -0.15 2.10
C THR A 81 16.41 -1.50 1.83
N ARG A 82 17.11 -2.04 2.82
CA ARG A 82 17.68 -3.39 2.80
C ARG A 82 17.17 -4.16 4.00
N VAL A 83 16.60 -5.34 3.76
CA VAL A 83 16.38 -6.30 4.84
C VAL A 83 17.67 -7.07 5.06
N LEU A 84 18.16 -7.03 6.30
CA LEU A 84 19.41 -7.66 6.71
C LEU A 84 19.17 -9.10 7.17
N LEU A 85 18.06 -9.34 7.88
CA LEU A 85 17.72 -10.63 8.46
C LEU A 85 16.22 -10.74 8.71
N SER A 86 15.68 -11.96 8.59
CA SER A 86 14.32 -12.32 8.98
C SER A 86 14.40 -13.48 9.99
N PHE A 87 13.70 -13.40 11.12
CA PHE A 87 13.75 -14.41 12.18
C PHE A 87 12.43 -14.45 12.96
N GLU A 88 12.26 -15.45 13.82
CA GLU A 88 11.14 -15.55 14.76
C GLU A 88 11.62 -15.19 16.16
N ASP A 89 10.82 -14.41 16.91
CA ASP A 89 11.09 -14.18 18.33
C ASP A 89 10.54 -15.32 19.22
N GLU A 90 10.77 -15.23 20.53
CA GLU A 90 10.24 -16.17 21.54
C GLU A 90 8.70 -16.25 21.58
N ALA A 91 8.01 -15.23 21.07
CA ALA A 91 6.55 -15.21 20.97
C ALA A 91 6.04 -15.74 19.61
N GLY A 92 6.92 -16.24 18.74
CA GLY A 92 6.58 -16.74 17.40
C GLY A 92 6.22 -15.63 16.40
N ARG A 93 6.51 -14.36 16.71
CA ARG A 93 6.32 -13.24 15.79
C ARG A 93 7.49 -13.18 14.82
N TYR A 94 7.18 -12.84 13.57
CA TYR A 94 8.21 -12.58 12.58
C TYR A 94 8.83 -11.22 12.81
N CYS A 95 10.14 -11.18 13.02
CA CYS A 95 10.92 -9.97 13.19
C CYS A 95 11.91 -9.81 12.04
N ARG A 96 12.09 -8.57 11.58
CA ARG A 96 12.97 -8.24 10.47
C ARG A 96 13.89 -7.09 10.86
N ALA A 97 15.19 -7.33 10.73
CA ALA A 97 16.22 -6.31 10.86
C ALA A 97 16.43 -5.64 9.51
N PHE A 98 16.49 -4.31 9.47
CA PHE A 98 16.60 -3.54 8.24
C PHE A 98 17.54 -2.35 8.39
N SER A 99 18.04 -1.86 7.25
CA SER A 99 18.66 -0.55 7.10
C SER A 99 17.97 0.23 5.98
N SER A 100 17.75 1.53 6.19
CA SER A 100 17.14 2.46 5.26
C SER A 100 17.83 3.82 5.36
N GLY A 101 18.59 4.19 4.34
CA GLY A 101 19.47 5.36 4.38
C GLY A 101 20.47 5.28 5.55
N ASP A 102 20.44 6.29 6.44
CA ASP A 102 21.29 6.33 7.64
C ASP A 102 20.64 5.69 8.88
N THR A 103 19.43 5.16 8.75
CA THR A 103 18.65 4.58 9.85
C THR A 103 18.57 3.07 9.73
N GLY A 104 18.50 2.37 10.86
CA GLY A 104 18.30 0.94 10.87
C GLY A 104 17.59 0.51 12.15
N GLY A 105 16.94 -0.64 12.11
CA GLY A 105 16.11 -1.09 13.22
C GLY A 105 15.65 -2.53 13.07
N ILE A 106 14.91 -2.97 14.09
CA ILE A 106 14.20 -4.25 14.09
C ILE A 106 12.71 -3.94 14.22
N ALA A 107 11.90 -4.52 13.35
CA ALA A 107 10.46 -4.47 13.44
C ALA A 107 9.88 -5.88 13.51
N CYS A 108 8.93 -6.10 14.42
CA CYS A 108 8.22 -7.36 14.56
C CYS A 108 6.78 -7.21 14.06
N ARG A 109 6.30 -8.22 13.34
CA ARG A 109 4.95 -8.26 12.78
C ARG A 109 3.94 -8.62 13.87
N ASP A 110 2.88 -7.84 13.94
CA ASP A 110 1.67 -8.16 14.67
C ASP A 110 0.42 -7.99 13.78
N ALA A 111 -0.77 -8.08 14.37
CA ALA A 111 -2.05 -7.94 13.67
C ALA A 111 -2.29 -6.54 13.08
N THR A 112 -1.63 -5.51 13.61
CA THR A 112 -1.74 -4.12 13.18
C THR A 112 -0.74 -3.82 12.05
N GLY A 113 0.48 -4.37 12.15
CA GLY A 113 1.51 -4.21 11.13
C GLY A 113 2.91 -4.49 11.67
N TRP A 114 3.90 -3.84 11.08
CA TRP A 114 5.29 -3.92 11.54
C TRP A 114 5.50 -2.92 12.68
N LYS A 115 5.69 -3.41 13.90
CA LYS A 115 5.97 -2.58 15.08
C LYS A 115 7.48 -2.47 15.29
N LEU A 116 8.01 -1.27 15.43
CA LEU A 116 9.41 -1.03 15.79
C LEU A 116 9.66 -1.48 17.23
N GLU A 117 10.72 -2.25 17.42
CA GLU A 117 11.11 -2.73 18.74
C GLU A 117 11.99 -1.66 19.42
N ALA A 118 11.45 -1.05 20.47
CA ALA A 118 12.14 -0.01 21.26
C ALA A 118 13.45 -0.58 21.83
N GLY A 119 14.58 -0.01 21.41
CA GLY A 119 15.91 -0.47 21.85
C GLY A 119 17.01 -0.45 20.78
N GLY A 120 16.77 0.16 19.63
CA GLY A 120 17.85 0.59 18.74
C GLY A 120 17.97 2.10 18.89
N ASP A 121 19.12 2.59 19.35
CA ASP A 121 19.47 3.99 19.25
C ASP A 121 19.15 4.48 17.83
N ALA A 122 18.10 5.28 17.68
CA ALA A 122 18.00 6.27 16.61
C ALA A 122 18.97 7.43 16.91
N GLY A 123 20.19 7.10 17.35
CA GLY A 123 21.22 8.00 17.82
C GLY A 123 22.02 8.53 16.64
N GLU A 124 21.76 9.79 16.29
CA GLU A 124 22.59 10.68 15.48
C GLU A 124 23.29 10.06 14.25
N ALA A 125 22.57 10.15 13.14
CA ALA A 125 23.09 10.04 11.79
C ALA A 125 24.26 11.01 11.56
N GLN A 126 25.49 10.52 11.74
CA GLN A 126 26.70 11.15 11.20
C GLN A 126 27.40 10.15 10.28
N ALA A 127 27.18 10.38 8.98
CA ALA A 127 27.49 9.54 7.84
C ALA A 127 28.97 9.12 7.74
N THR A 128 29.24 7.81 7.86
CA THR A 128 30.35 7.11 7.18
C THR A 128 29.98 5.64 6.96
N GLN A 129 30.44 5.04 5.86
CA GLN A 129 30.21 3.62 5.54
C GLN A 129 30.73 2.64 6.62
N TYR A 130 31.77 3.03 7.38
CA TYR A 130 32.35 2.20 8.44
C TYR A 130 31.44 2.14 9.67
N ARG A 131 30.75 3.26 10.01
CA ARG A 131 29.74 3.26 11.07
C ARG A 131 28.49 2.47 10.69
N GLN A 132 28.09 2.48 9.41
CA GLN A 132 26.97 1.68 8.93
C GLN A 132 27.21 0.17 9.14
N ALA A 133 28.42 -0.30 8.84
CA ALA A 133 28.80 -1.69 9.16
C ALA A 133 28.78 -1.97 10.68
N GLY A 134 29.13 -0.99 11.52
CA GLY A 134 29.04 -1.07 12.97
C GLY A 134 27.61 -1.09 13.51
N SER A 135 26.71 -0.27 12.93
CA SER A 135 25.29 -0.27 13.28
C SER A 135 24.60 -1.55 12.81
N ASP A 136 24.92 -2.05 11.61
CA ASP A 136 24.42 -3.33 11.12
C ASP A 136 24.88 -4.48 12.02
N ALA A 137 26.13 -4.50 12.45
CA ALA A 137 26.64 -5.49 13.40
C ALA A 137 25.89 -5.44 14.75
N GLY A 138 25.62 -4.24 15.28
CA GLY A 138 24.81 -4.06 16.48
C GLY A 138 23.37 -4.56 16.31
N LEU A 139 22.75 -4.28 15.16
CA LEU A 139 21.42 -4.79 14.81
C LEU A 139 21.41 -6.32 14.70
N MET A 140 22.46 -6.93 14.12
CA MET A 140 22.57 -8.39 14.03
C MET A 140 22.74 -9.05 15.39
N ALA A 141 23.52 -8.46 16.30
CA ALA A 141 23.66 -8.96 17.66
C ALA A 141 22.32 -8.90 18.41
N ARG A 142 21.62 -7.76 18.35
CA ARG A 142 20.29 -7.60 18.95
C ARG A 142 19.27 -8.57 18.36
N ALA A 143 19.29 -8.78 17.04
CA ALA A 143 18.41 -9.74 16.39
C ALA A 143 18.65 -11.17 16.91
N GLN A 144 19.91 -11.56 17.12
CA GLN A 144 20.27 -12.85 17.70
C GLN A 144 19.76 -12.99 19.15
N ASP A 145 19.88 -11.94 19.96
CA ASP A 145 19.39 -11.95 21.35
C ASP A 145 17.86 -12.08 21.43
N MET A 146 17.14 -11.59 20.41
CA MET A 146 15.68 -11.65 20.34
C MET A 146 15.17 -12.95 19.70
N ALA A 147 15.99 -13.63 18.90
CA ALA A 147 15.56 -14.75 18.09
C ALA A 147 15.39 -16.02 18.94
N SER A 148 14.28 -16.73 18.72
CA SER A 148 14.06 -18.06 19.31
C SER A 148 14.80 -19.18 18.57
N GLY A 149 15.46 -18.85 17.45
CA GLY A 149 16.13 -19.81 16.59
C GLY A 149 17.01 -19.15 15.54
N PRO A 150 17.53 -19.93 14.57
CA PRO A 150 18.29 -19.36 13.46
C PRO A 150 17.41 -18.42 12.63
N ALA A 151 18.07 -17.53 11.89
CA ALA A 151 17.38 -16.76 10.86
C ALA A 151 16.70 -17.67 9.84
N LEU A 152 15.61 -17.17 9.26
CA LEU A 152 14.91 -17.84 8.19
C LEU A 152 15.85 -18.00 6.99
N ASP A 153 15.88 -19.21 6.45
CA ASP A 153 16.46 -19.43 5.15
C ASP A 153 15.56 -18.89 4.02
N SER A 154 16.03 -19.02 2.79
CA SER A 154 15.30 -18.50 1.63
C SER A 154 13.91 -19.11 1.44
N GLU A 155 13.69 -20.36 1.86
CA GLU A 155 12.40 -21.03 1.73
C GLU A 155 11.46 -20.60 2.86
N GLY A 156 11.96 -20.57 4.10
CA GLY A 156 11.24 -20.05 5.26
C GLY A 156 10.78 -18.62 5.07
N GLU A 157 11.62 -17.77 4.45
CA GLU A 157 11.27 -16.39 4.16
C GLU A 157 10.17 -16.27 3.10
N ARG A 158 10.24 -17.06 2.01
CA ARG A 158 9.18 -17.10 0.99
C ARG A 158 7.86 -17.58 1.59
N ALA A 159 7.89 -18.65 2.37
CA ALA A 159 6.71 -19.18 3.05
C ALA A 159 6.11 -18.15 4.03
N ALA A 160 6.97 -17.40 4.73
CA ALA A 160 6.53 -16.33 5.60
C ALA A 160 5.85 -15.18 4.86
N ARG A 161 6.44 -14.75 3.73
CA ARG A 161 5.82 -13.76 2.85
C ARG A 161 4.47 -14.24 2.29
N GLU A 162 4.39 -15.49 1.82
CA GLU A 162 3.16 -16.06 1.25
C GLU A 162 2.01 -16.11 2.25
N ARG A 163 2.29 -16.36 3.53
CA ARG A 163 1.28 -16.30 4.60
C ARG A 163 1.12 -14.91 5.23
N GLY A 164 1.71 -13.87 4.63
CA GLY A 164 1.57 -12.48 5.09
C GLY A 164 2.24 -12.19 6.44
N TRP A 165 3.31 -12.92 6.76
CA TRP A 165 4.11 -12.77 7.99
C TRP A 165 3.33 -12.98 9.29
N LEU A 166 2.21 -13.70 9.22
CA LEU A 166 1.44 -14.08 10.42
C LEU A 166 2.30 -14.98 11.32
N ALA A 167 2.20 -14.73 12.64
CA ALA A 167 2.82 -15.54 13.68
C ALA A 167 2.39 -17.01 13.55
N ARG A 168 3.29 -17.91 13.95
CA ARG A 168 3.07 -19.36 13.88
C ARG A 168 2.21 -19.89 15.02
#